data_AF-A0A0G0ASI6-F1
#
_entry.id   AF-A0A0G0ASI6-F1
#
_cell.length_a   1.000
_cell.length_b   1.000
_cell.length_c   1.000
_cell.angle_alpha   90.00
_cell.angle_beta   90.00
_cell.angle_gamma   90.00
#
_symmetry.space_group_name_H-M   'P 1'
#
loop_
_entity.id
_entity.type
_entity.pdbx_description
1 polymer ?
#
loop_
_entity_poly.entity_id
_entity_poly.type
_entity_poly.pdbx_seq_one_letter_code
_entity_poly.pdbx_strand_id
1 'polypeptide(L)'
;MNIAISLAKKGVKRGHGGPFGAVLVRDNKVIAKAYNTVLKEHDATCHAEINVIRIASKKLKSFDLSDCEMYTTGKPCKMCEAAINWAKIKKIYYGNTYRDALNMGFDDEKGNNNHLHMERIDSCETAQLIEFWTSLSKKTIY
;
A
#
# COMPACT_ATOMS: atom_id res chain seq x y z
N MET A 1 -16.61 -4.72 1.31
CA MET A 1 -15.89 -5.67 2.19
C MET A 1 -15.87 -7.12 1.67
N ASN A 2 -17.00 -7.78 1.40
CA ASN A 2 -17.03 -9.22 1.03
C ASN A 2 -16.10 -9.62 -0.13
N ILE A 3 -15.94 -8.76 -1.14
CA ILE A 3 -15.00 -9.00 -2.26
C ILE A 3 -13.55 -9.11 -1.75
N ALA A 4 -13.13 -8.23 -0.84
CA ALA A 4 -11.79 -8.24 -0.26
C ALA A 4 -11.55 -9.53 0.55
N ILE A 5 -12.53 -9.96 1.35
CA ILE A 5 -12.48 -11.22 2.11
C ILE A 5 -12.34 -12.44 1.17
N SER A 6 -13.10 -12.48 0.08
CA SER A 6 -13.01 -13.56 -0.91
C SER A 6 -11.61 -13.65 -1.54
N LEU A 7 -11.01 -12.49 -1.86
CA LEU A 7 -9.67 -12.41 -2.42
C LEU A 7 -8.58 -12.82 -1.41
N ALA A 8 -8.69 -12.37 -0.15
CA ALA A 8 -7.79 -12.80 0.92
C ALA A 8 -7.79 -14.32 1.08
N LYS A 9 -8.98 -14.94 1.16
CA LYS A 9 -9.14 -16.40 1.22
C LYS A 9 -8.54 -17.10 0.01
N LYS A 10 -8.71 -16.53 -1.20
CA LYS A 10 -8.11 -17.06 -2.43
C LYS A 10 -6.59 -17.03 -2.38
N GLY A 11 -5.99 -15.95 -1.89
CA GLY A 11 -4.53 -15.81 -1.74
C GLY A 11 -3.94 -16.85 -0.80
N VAL A 12 -4.54 -16.99 0.38
CA VAL A 12 -4.14 -17.99 1.38
C VAL A 12 -4.22 -19.41 0.83
N LYS A 13 -5.36 -19.78 0.22
CA LYS A 13 -5.55 -21.12 -0.37
C LYS A 13 -4.56 -21.47 -1.47
N ARG A 14 -3.99 -20.48 -2.13
CA ARG A 14 -2.99 -20.67 -3.19
C ARG A 14 -1.54 -20.57 -2.68
N GLY A 15 -1.33 -20.31 -1.38
CA GLY A 15 0.00 -20.09 -0.82
C GLY A 15 0.68 -18.82 -1.33
N HIS A 16 -0.09 -17.84 -1.83
CA HIS A 16 0.50 -16.63 -2.44
C HIS A 16 0.94 -15.58 -1.42
N GLY A 17 0.39 -15.62 -0.20
CA GLY A 17 0.57 -14.57 0.79
C GLY A 17 -0.36 -14.70 1.99
N GLY A 18 -0.30 -13.70 2.87
CA GLY A 18 -1.11 -13.62 4.10
C GLY A 18 -2.61 -13.36 3.85
N PRO A 19 -3.45 -13.41 4.90
CA PRO A 19 -4.91 -13.32 4.82
C PRO A 19 -5.43 -11.89 4.60
N PHE A 20 -4.84 -11.16 3.67
CA PHE A 20 -5.16 -9.75 3.40
C PHE A 20 -5.68 -9.53 1.98
N GLY A 21 -6.78 -8.79 1.86
CA GLY A 21 -7.44 -8.44 0.61
C GLY A 21 -7.85 -6.97 0.60
N ALA A 22 -7.84 -6.34 -0.57
CA ALA A 22 -8.21 -4.94 -0.71
C ALA A 22 -8.98 -4.68 -2.01
N VAL A 23 -9.88 -3.71 -1.96
CA VAL A 23 -10.70 -3.26 -3.08
C VAL A 23 -10.68 -1.74 -3.10
N LEU A 24 -10.54 -1.17 -4.28
CA LEU A 24 -10.65 0.27 -4.50
C LEU A 24 -11.93 0.57 -5.29
N VAL A 25 -12.71 1.51 -4.77
CA VAL A 25 -14.03 1.90 -5.28
C VAL A 25 -13.99 3.37 -5.69
N ARG A 26 -14.60 3.69 -6.83
CA ARG A 26 -14.82 5.05 -7.31
C ARG A 26 -16.22 5.14 -7.86
N ASP A 27 -17.00 6.13 -7.46
CA ASP A 27 -18.41 6.31 -7.86
C ASP A 27 -19.26 5.04 -7.71
N ASN A 28 -19.17 4.39 -6.54
CA ASN A 28 -19.82 3.11 -6.22
C ASN A 28 -19.43 1.92 -7.12
N LYS A 29 -18.38 2.05 -7.93
CA LYS A 29 -17.88 0.99 -8.81
C LYS A 29 -16.52 0.50 -8.35
N VAL A 30 -16.34 -0.81 -8.33
CA VAL A 30 -15.03 -1.42 -8.08
C VAL A 30 -14.12 -1.17 -9.28
N ILE A 31 -13.09 -0.34 -9.11
CA ILE A 31 -12.13 -0.04 -10.17
C ILE A 31 -10.92 -0.98 -10.15
N ALA A 32 -10.53 -1.46 -8.96
CA ALA A 32 -9.43 -2.39 -8.77
C ALA A 32 -9.69 -3.28 -7.54
N LYS A 33 -9.11 -4.49 -7.56
CA LYS A 33 -9.18 -5.44 -6.46
C LYS A 33 -7.92 -6.31 -6.42
N ALA A 34 -7.39 -6.57 -5.23
CA ALA A 34 -6.17 -7.33 -5.05
C ALA A 34 -6.16 -8.08 -3.71
N TYR A 35 -5.15 -8.92 -3.53
CA TYR A 35 -4.82 -9.56 -2.26
C TYR A 35 -3.30 -9.58 -2.08
N ASN A 36 -2.86 -9.95 -0.88
CA ASN A 36 -1.44 -10.09 -0.57
C ASN A 36 -0.80 -11.18 -1.45
N THR A 37 0.32 -10.84 -2.08
CA THR A 37 1.05 -11.73 -2.99
C THR A 37 2.55 -11.78 -2.66
N VAL A 38 2.93 -11.47 -1.41
CA VAL A 38 4.33 -11.39 -0.96
C VAL A 38 5.10 -12.67 -1.29
N LEU A 39 4.52 -13.85 -1.00
CA LEU A 39 5.20 -15.14 -1.24
C LEU A 39 5.26 -15.48 -2.73
N LYS A 40 4.21 -15.14 -3.49
CA LYS A 40 4.14 -15.42 -4.93
C LYS A 40 5.13 -14.59 -5.75
N GLU A 41 5.22 -13.30 -5.45
CA GLU A 41 6.03 -12.35 -6.22
C GLU A 41 7.45 -12.19 -5.64
N HIS A 42 7.73 -12.83 -4.50
CA HIS A 42 8.98 -12.66 -3.74
C HIS A 42 9.29 -11.18 -3.45
N ASP A 43 8.24 -10.39 -3.19
CA ASP A 43 8.30 -8.94 -2.94
C ASP A 43 7.60 -8.63 -1.62
N ALA A 44 8.37 -8.19 -0.61
CA ALA A 44 7.85 -7.83 0.70
C ALA A 44 6.81 -6.68 0.64
N THR A 45 6.82 -5.87 -0.42
CA THR A 45 5.89 -4.75 -0.60
C THR A 45 4.55 -5.15 -1.22
N CYS A 46 4.39 -6.39 -1.69
CA CYS A 46 3.18 -6.89 -2.36
C CYS A 46 2.00 -7.16 -1.41
N HIS A 47 1.74 -6.23 -0.50
CA HIS A 47 0.55 -6.17 0.34
C HIS A 47 -0.71 -5.87 -0.49
N ALA A 48 -1.88 -6.20 0.03
CA ALA A 48 -3.15 -6.08 -0.70
C ALA A 48 -3.44 -4.63 -1.11
N GLU A 49 -3.20 -3.68 -0.19
CA GLU A 49 -3.36 -2.24 -0.36
C GLU A 49 -2.40 -1.68 -1.42
N ILE A 50 -1.12 -2.07 -1.35
CA ILE A 50 -0.12 -1.67 -2.34
C ILE A 50 -0.49 -2.20 -3.73
N ASN A 51 -0.85 -3.48 -3.82
CA ASN A 51 -1.24 -4.10 -5.08
C ASN A 51 -2.48 -3.43 -5.69
N VAL A 52 -3.49 -3.11 -4.88
CA VAL A 52 -4.71 -2.48 -5.40
C VAL A 52 -4.46 -1.05 -5.86
N ILE A 53 -3.61 -0.28 -5.15
CA ILE A 53 -3.16 1.05 -5.57
C ILE A 53 -2.43 0.96 -6.92
N ARG A 54 -1.42 0.09 -7.03
CA ARG A 54 -0.64 -0.10 -8.28
C ARG A 54 -1.54 -0.43 -9.48
N ILE A 55 -2.53 -1.31 -9.29
CA ILE A 55 -3.49 -1.66 -10.34
C ILE A 55 -4.37 -0.47 -10.72
N ALA A 56 -4.93 0.23 -9.73
CA ALA A 56 -5.79 1.39 -9.96
C ALA A 56 -5.05 2.52 -10.67
N SER A 57 -3.86 2.88 -10.21
CA SER A 57 -3.06 3.95 -10.79
C SER A 57 -2.71 3.68 -12.25
N LYS A 58 -2.31 2.44 -12.59
CA LYS A 58 -2.07 2.04 -13.98
C LYS A 58 -3.34 2.12 -14.83
N LYS A 59 -4.47 1.64 -14.31
CA LYS A 59 -5.75 1.65 -15.01
C LYS A 59 -6.27 3.07 -15.28
N LEU A 60 -6.12 3.97 -14.32
CA LEU A 60 -6.55 5.36 -14.41
C LEU A 60 -5.50 6.27 -15.04
N LYS A 61 -4.28 5.78 -15.26
CA LYS A 61 -3.11 6.57 -15.66
C LYS A 61 -2.90 7.79 -14.74
N SER A 62 -3.10 7.60 -13.43
CA SER A 62 -3.03 8.64 -12.40
C SER A 62 -2.37 8.10 -11.13
N PHE A 63 -1.52 8.90 -10.49
CA PHE A 63 -1.06 8.63 -9.13
C PHE A 63 -2.03 9.18 -8.06
N ASP A 64 -2.86 10.16 -8.45
CA ASP A 64 -3.88 10.74 -7.59
C ASP A 64 -5.13 9.86 -7.64
N LEU A 65 -5.46 9.25 -6.51
CA LEU A 65 -6.64 8.41 -6.28
C LEU A 65 -7.57 9.07 -5.23
N SER A 66 -7.58 10.40 -5.15
CA SER A 66 -8.34 11.14 -4.14
C SER A 66 -9.86 11.17 -4.34
N ASP A 67 -10.32 10.65 -5.47
CA ASP A 67 -11.72 10.36 -5.79
C ASP A 67 -12.11 8.89 -5.51
N CYS A 68 -11.21 8.12 -4.91
CA CYS A 68 -11.42 6.72 -4.58
C CYS A 68 -11.58 6.50 -3.06
N GLU A 69 -12.28 5.43 -2.71
CA GLU A 69 -12.36 4.86 -1.36
C GLU A 69 -11.77 3.45 -1.36
N MET A 70 -11.06 3.06 -0.28
CA MET A 70 -10.52 1.72 -0.13
C MET A 70 -11.26 0.91 0.91
N TYR A 71 -11.47 -0.37 0.62
CA TYR A 71 -11.94 -1.39 1.56
C TYR A 71 -10.87 -2.45 1.69
N THR A 72 -10.27 -2.60 2.88
CA THR A 72 -9.22 -3.59 3.16
C THR A 72 -9.64 -4.53 4.30
N THR A 73 -9.23 -5.79 4.27
CA THR A 73 -9.60 -6.76 5.31
C THR A 73 -8.86 -6.54 6.63
N GLY A 74 -7.76 -5.80 6.65
CA GLY A 74 -7.02 -5.45 7.86
C GLY A 74 -6.71 -3.95 7.90
N LYS A 75 -6.53 -3.39 9.09
CA LYS A 75 -6.07 -2.02 9.25
C LYS A 75 -4.71 -1.88 8.56
N PRO A 76 -4.52 -0.88 7.65
CA PRO A 76 -3.28 -0.75 6.90
C PRO A 76 -2.06 -0.67 7.83
N CYS A 77 -1.02 -1.48 7.57
CA CYS A 77 0.27 -1.33 8.25
C CYS A 77 0.95 -0.01 7.87
N LYS A 78 2.01 0.40 8.58
CA LYS A 78 2.73 1.66 8.32
C LYS A 78 3.12 1.89 6.85
N MET A 79 3.59 0.86 6.16
CA MET A 79 3.91 0.94 4.72
C MET A 79 2.67 1.24 3.88
N CYS A 80 1.57 0.53 4.14
CA CYS A 80 0.33 0.69 3.38
C CYS A 80 -0.33 2.02 3.69
N GLU A 81 -0.28 2.48 4.94
CA GLU A 81 -0.75 3.80 5.36
C GLU A 81 0.02 4.93 4.65
N ALA A 82 1.36 4.84 4.59
CA ALA A 82 2.15 5.81 3.83
C ALA A 82 1.77 5.80 2.34
N ALA A 83 1.62 4.62 1.72
CA ALA A 83 1.22 4.51 0.32
C ALA A 83 -0.18 5.06 0.04
N ILE A 84 -1.13 4.85 0.95
CA ILE A 84 -2.49 5.44 0.89
C ILE A 84 -2.42 6.97 0.89
N ASN A 85 -1.57 7.55 1.74
CA ASN A 85 -1.37 9.01 1.79
C ASN A 85 -0.76 9.55 0.49
N TRP A 86 0.29 8.91 -0.04
CA TRP A 86 0.88 9.28 -1.34
C TRP A 86 -0.09 9.13 -2.51
N ALA A 87 -0.97 8.13 -2.46
CA ALA A 87 -2.05 7.96 -3.43
C ALA A 87 -3.25 8.91 -3.19
N LYS A 88 -3.23 9.70 -2.11
CA LYS A 88 -4.25 10.68 -1.72
C LYS A 88 -5.64 10.10 -1.47
N ILE A 89 -5.74 8.80 -1.19
CA ILE A 89 -7.03 8.12 -0.94
C ILE A 89 -7.61 8.65 0.38
N LYS A 90 -8.80 9.25 0.32
CA LYS A 90 -9.35 10.02 1.45
C LYS A 90 -10.10 9.17 2.47
N LYS A 91 -10.57 7.98 2.09
CA LYS A 91 -11.43 7.17 2.95
C LYS A 91 -11.06 5.70 2.88
N ILE A 92 -10.81 5.12 4.04
CA ILE A 92 -10.46 3.72 4.22
C ILE A 92 -11.48 3.08 5.15
N TYR A 93 -12.01 1.93 4.74
CA TYR A 93 -12.79 1.04 5.59
C TYR A 93 -11.97 -0.23 5.80
N TYR A 94 -11.71 -0.59 7.05
CA TYR A 94 -10.97 -1.79 7.40
C TYR A 94 -11.81 -2.75 8.23
N GLY A 95 -11.46 -4.05 8.17
CA GLY A 95 -12.07 -5.09 8.99
C GLY A 95 -11.28 -5.33 10.28
N ASN A 96 -10.23 -6.15 10.17
CA ASN A 96 -9.37 -6.54 11.29
C ASN A 96 -8.54 -5.38 11.84
N THR A 97 -8.29 -5.39 13.13
CA THR A 97 -7.41 -4.44 13.83
C THR A 97 -5.95 -4.89 13.84
N TYR A 98 -5.03 -4.05 14.33
CA TYR A 98 -3.64 -4.47 14.57
C TYR A 98 -3.54 -5.63 15.57
N ARG A 99 -4.44 -5.69 16.56
CA ARG A 99 -4.46 -6.81 17.51
C ARG A 99 -4.81 -8.12 16.83
N ASP A 100 -5.76 -8.10 15.90
CA ASP A 100 -6.15 -9.26 15.11
C ASP A 100 -5.01 -9.73 14.20
N ALA A 101 -4.30 -8.78 13.55
CA ALA A 101 -3.10 -9.08 12.77
C ALA A 101 -2.00 -9.73 13.62
N LEU A 102 -1.76 -9.20 14.82
CA LEU A 102 -0.76 -9.73 15.74
C LEU A 102 -1.12 -11.15 16.20
N ASN A 103 -2.39 -11.43 16.44
CA ASN A 103 -2.86 -12.79 16.77
C ASN A 103 -2.61 -13.81 15.63
N MET A 104 -2.42 -13.34 14.39
CA MET A 104 -2.03 -14.17 13.24
C MET A 104 -0.51 -14.20 13.00
N GLY A 105 0.28 -13.53 13.84
CA GLY A 105 1.74 -13.43 13.71
C GLY A 105 2.24 -12.26 12.86
N PHE A 106 1.39 -11.28 12.53
CA PHE A 106 1.77 -10.09 11.77
C PHE A 106 1.77 -8.85 12.68
N ASP A 107 2.95 -8.30 12.98
CA ASP A 107 3.06 -7.02 13.69
C ASP A 107 2.92 -5.86 12.69
N ASP A 108 1.69 -5.58 12.29
CA ASP A 108 1.38 -4.53 11.30
C ASP A 108 1.64 -3.11 11.84
N GLU A 109 1.71 -2.95 13.16
CA GLU A 109 1.95 -1.66 13.81
C GLU A 109 3.45 -1.32 13.85
N LYS A 110 4.32 -2.29 14.14
CA LYS A 110 5.77 -2.07 14.26
C LYS A 110 6.55 -2.51 13.02
N GLY A 111 6.02 -3.47 12.26
CA GLY A 111 6.76 -4.18 11.22
C GLY A 111 7.56 -5.36 11.80
N ASN A 112 8.34 -6.01 10.94
CA ASN A 112 9.07 -7.24 11.28
C ASN A 112 10.60 -7.07 11.30
N ASN A 113 11.10 -5.84 11.18
CA ASN A 113 12.54 -5.55 11.22
C ASN A 113 12.91 -4.76 12.50
N ASN A 114 13.44 -5.47 13.50
CA ASN A 114 13.90 -4.88 14.75
C ASN A 114 15.36 -4.38 14.69
N HIS A 115 16.00 -4.46 13.53
CA HIS A 115 17.42 -4.17 13.32
C HIS A 115 17.63 -3.09 12.25
N LEU A 116 16.60 -2.29 11.97
CA LEU A 116 16.73 -1.16 11.05
C LEU A 116 17.64 -0.09 11.69
N HIS A 117 18.86 0.01 11.19
CA HIS A 117 19.76 1.12 11.48
C HIS A 117 19.70 2.12 10.31
N MET A 118 19.33 3.37 10.60
CA MET A 118 19.36 4.46 9.62
C MET A 118 20.40 5.47 10.06
N GLU A 119 21.40 5.68 9.21
CA GLU A 119 22.48 6.64 9.43
C GLU A 119 22.46 7.67 8.30
N ARG A 120 22.49 8.95 8.66
CA ARG A 120 22.55 10.04 7.67
C ARG A 120 23.99 10.21 7.22
N ILE A 121 24.21 10.17 5.91
CA ILE A 121 25.48 10.56 5.30
C ILE A 121 25.35 12.01 4.83
N ASP A 122 26.26 12.87 5.29
CA ASP A 122 26.32 14.27 4.87
C ASP A 122 27.03 14.36 3.52
N SER A 123 26.31 14.78 2.48
CA SER A 123 26.83 14.90 1.10
C SER A 123 26.31 16.17 0.46
N CYS A 124 27.23 17.02 -0.01
CA CYS A 124 26.87 18.23 -0.76
C CYS A 124 26.26 17.87 -2.12
N GLU A 125 26.69 16.76 -2.73
CA GLU A 125 26.14 16.24 -3.98
C GLU A 125 24.68 15.82 -3.82
N THR A 126 24.34 15.19 -2.68
CA THR A 126 22.93 14.85 -2.38
C THR A 126 22.08 16.11 -2.20
N ALA A 127 22.63 17.16 -1.57
CA ALA A 127 21.94 18.44 -1.43
C ALA A 127 21.69 19.13 -2.79
N GLN A 128 22.63 19.01 -3.75
CA GLN A 128 22.48 19.56 -5.10
C GLN A 128 21.29 18.99 -5.87
N LEU A 129 20.77 17.80 -5.51
CA LEU A 129 19.54 17.26 -6.11
C LEU A 129 18.33 18.18 -5.88
N ILE A 130 18.32 18.93 -4.77
CA ILE A 130 17.27 19.90 -4.45
C ILE A 130 17.35 21.08 -5.42
N GLU A 131 18.55 21.64 -5.62
CA GLU A 131 18.79 22.72 -6.59
C GLU A 131 18.45 22.26 -8.00
N PHE A 132 18.88 21.06 -8.38
CA PHE A 132 18.54 20.46 -9.67
C PHE A 132 17.03 20.37 -9.87
N TRP A 133 16.29 19.75 -8.94
CA TRP A 133 14.83 19.63 -9.04
C TRP A 133 14.14 20.99 -9.07
N THR A 134 14.58 21.94 -8.24
CA THR A 134 13.97 23.27 -8.17
C THR A 134 14.23 24.10 -9.43
N SER A 135 15.38 23.92 -10.09
CA SER A 135 15.73 24.59 -11.36
C SER A 135 14.87 24.17 -12.56
N LEU A 136 14.23 22.98 -12.51
CA LEU A 136 13.38 22.50 -13.61
C LEU A 136 12.12 23.38 -13.75
N SER A 137 11.94 23.92 -14.96
CA SER A 137 10.79 24.77 -15.31
C SER A 137 9.48 23.99 -15.43
N LYS A 138 9.56 22.71 -15.79
CA LYS A 138 8.42 21.78 -15.84
C LYS A 138 8.69 20.61 -14.91
N LYS A 139 8.00 20.59 -13.78
CA LYS A 139 8.03 19.52 -12.79
C LYS A 139 6.63 19.20 -12.30
N THR A 140 6.39 17.94 -11.96
CA THR A 140 5.15 17.46 -11.38
C THR A 140 5.43 17.02 -9.95
N ILE A 141 4.77 17.67 -8.99
CA ILE A 141 4.76 17.24 -7.59
C ILE A 141 3.65 16.20 -7.47
N TYR A 142 3.96 15.10 -6.79
CA TYR A 142 3.02 13.99 -6.57
C TYR A 142 2.83 13.75 -5.09
#